data_AF-A0A1X7KYE7-F1
#
_entry.id   AF-A0A1X7KYE7-F1
#
_cell.length_a   1.000
_cell.length_b   1.000
_cell.length_c   1.000
_cell.angle_alpha   90.00
_cell.angle_beta   90.00
_cell.angle_gamma   90.00
#
_symmetry.space_group_name_H-M   'P 1'
#
loop_
_entity.id
_entity.type
_entity.pdbx_description
1 polymer ?
#
loop_
_entity_poly.entity_id
_entity_poly.type
_entity_poly.pdbx_seq_one_letter_code
_entity_poly.pdbx_strand_id
1 'polypeptide(L)'
;MLKNLCITIPIIHCGGFSIRKILTFNQWLGFRRTISDGNVRNEIIAQPLPVIMKNILLAIILFPLLNFSQSSKTYMELVDDAKTKKSAEQIEKLIIGTWEFQKLTDKNGKTIAEVKHFVNDTITATEFVSRPNMRIEMDKTYELFGCENSENCESGIWEYDSKAKIFRMTFDKPKYNVPIDKLAPGLLEQLKKSGSLIEFTKNEIEIAEITQTELKVFEFLESDGTEFKYNLKVYRKK
;
A
#
# COMPACT_ATOMS: atom_id res chain seq x y z
N MET A 1 36.58 -14.23 -32.01
CA MET A 1 36.51 -13.10 -31.06
C MET A 1 35.23 -13.24 -30.25
N LEU A 2 35.28 -13.94 -29.13
CA LEU A 2 34.20 -14.00 -28.13
C LEU A 2 34.60 -13.04 -27.01
N LYS A 3 33.83 -11.97 -26.82
CA LYS A 3 34.02 -11.04 -25.71
C LYS A 3 33.37 -11.65 -24.47
N ASN A 4 34.20 -11.93 -23.47
CA ASN A 4 33.82 -12.30 -22.12
C ASN A 4 32.92 -11.20 -21.52
N LEU A 5 31.73 -11.56 -21.08
CA LEU A 5 30.90 -10.72 -20.22
C LEU A 5 31.27 -11.06 -18.77
N CYS A 6 32.13 -10.26 -18.15
CA CYS A 6 32.31 -10.26 -16.70
C CYS A 6 31.10 -9.55 -16.08
N ILE A 7 30.29 -10.27 -15.32
CA ILE A 7 29.30 -9.67 -14.42
C ILE A 7 29.95 -9.57 -13.04
N THR A 8 30.19 -8.34 -12.61
CA THR A 8 30.66 -8.01 -11.26
C THR A 8 29.44 -7.95 -10.34
N ILE A 9 29.37 -8.82 -9.33
CA ILE A 9 28.35 -8.74 -8.26
C ILE A 9 29.02 -8.07 -7.04
N PRO A 10 28.42 -7.03 -6.43
CA PRO A 10 28.96 -6.45 -5.21
C PRO A 10 28.81 -7.42 -4.04
N ILE A 11 29.93 -7.76 -3.41
CA ILE A 11 29.99 -8.48 -2.13
C ILE A 11 29.78 -7.45 -1.02
N ILE A 12 28.66 -7.53 -0.31
CA ILE A 12 28.51 -6.93 1.01
C ILE A 12 29.21 -7.87 2.00
N HIS A 13 30.30 -7.40 2.60
CA HIS A 13 30.96 -8.04 3.72
C HIS A 13 30.10 -7.93 4.98
N CYS A 14 29.58 -9.06 5.46
CA CYS A 14 29.48 -9.32 6.89
C CYS A 14 30.48 -10.44 7.20
N GLY A 15 31.60 -10.07 7.82
CA GLY A 15 32.67 -10.99 8.19
C GLY A 15 32.27 -11.91 9.34
N GLY A 16 32.57 -13.19 9.18
CA GLY A 16 32.46 -14.21 10.21
C GLY A 16 32.61 -15.62 9.61
N PHE A 17 33.85 -16.05 9.41
CA PHE A 17 34.30 -17.36 8.91
C PHE A 17 34.27 -17.63 7.39
N SER A 18 35.49 -17.53 6.85
CA SER A 18 35.93 -18.01 5.54
C SER A 18 36.04 -19.54 5.53
N ILE A 19 35.30 -20.21 4.64
CA ILE A 19 35.70 -21.48 4.04
C ILE A 19 35.69 -21.31 2.53
N ARG A 20 36.89 -21.04 1.97
CA ARG A 20 37.16 -21.20 0.55
C ARG A 20 37.07 -22.68 0.19
N LYS A 21 35.99 -23.09 -0.45
CA LYS A 21 36.03 -24.18 -1.43
C LYS A 21 35.41 -23.67 -2.72
N ILE A 22 36.26 -23.11 -3.56
CA ILE A 22 36.02 -23.00 -4.99
C ILE A 22 35.94 -24.44 -5.49
N LEU A 23 34.73 -24.98 -5.61
CA LEU A 23 34.47 -26.14 -6.45
C LEU A 23 34.47 -25.62 -7.88
N THR A 24 35.65 -25.46 -8.47
CA THR A 24 35.76 -25.33 -9.92
C THR A 24 35.17 -26.58 -10.54
N PHE A 25 34.08 -26.40 -11.28
CA PHE A 25 33.38 -27.39 -12.09
C PHE A 25 34.26 -27.80 -13.29
N ASN A 26 35.46 -28.34 -13.02
CA ASN A 26 36.47 -28.71 -14.01
C ASN A 26 37.07 -30.09 -13.71
N GLN A 27 36.27 -31.02 -13.19
CA GLN A 27 36.67 -32.42 -12.99
C GLN A 27 35.66 -33.41 -13.59
N TRP A 28 35.06 -33.06 -14.72
CA TRP A 28 34.21 -33.99 -15.48
C TRP A 28 34.57 -34.03 -16.97
N LEU A 29 35.86 -33.87 -17.27
CA LEU A 29 36.43 -34.14 -18.59
C LEU A 29 37.64 -35.04 -18.38
N GLY A 30 37.43 -36.34 -18.58
CA GLY A 30 38.54 -37.29 -18.68
C GLY A 30 39.25 -37.07 -20.02
N PHE A 31 40.50 -36.63 -19.98
CA PHE A 31 41.33 -36.56 -21.19
C PHE A 31 41.91 -37.94 -21.48
N ARG A 32 41.57 -38.50 -22.65
CA ARG A 32 42.27 -39.68 -23.19
C ARG A 32 43.31 -39.18 -24.20
N ARG A 33 44.59 -39.41 -23.93
CA ARG A 33 45.66 -39.22 -24.93
C ARG A 33 45.78 -40.50 -25.75
N THR A 34 45.57 -40.39 -27.05
CA THR A 34 45.94 -41.41 -28.03
C THR A 34 47.07 -40.84 -28.89
N ILE A 35 48.18 -41.57 -28.98
CA ILE A 35 49.31 -41.23 -29.85
C ILE A 35 49.20 -42.12 -31.08
N SER A 36 49.00 -41.52 -32.25
CA SER A 36 49.09 -42.16 -33.56
C SER A 36 49.82 -41.19 -34.48
N ASP A 37 50.87 -41.68 -35.14
CA ASP A 37 51.65 -40.99 -36.17
C ASP A 37 52.09 -39.56 -35.82
N GLY A 38 52.78 -39.41 -34.68
CA GLY A 38 53.53 -38.20 -34.34
C GLY A 38 52.70 -36.94 -34.08
N ASN A 39 51.37 -37.03 -34.01
CA ASN A 39 50.50 -35.88 -33.83
C ASN A 39 49.58 -36.06 -32.60
N VAL A 40 49.70 -35.20 -31.59
CA VAL A 40 48.90 -35.29 -30.36
C VAL A 40 47.54 -34.65 -30.60
N ARG A 41 46.47 -35.46 -30.63
CA ARG A 41 45.08 -34.98 -30.62
C ARG A 41 44.51 -35.09 -29.21
N ASN A 42 43.99 -33.98 -28.69
CA ASN A 42 43.22 -33.97 -27.45
C ASN A 42 41.73 -34.09 -27.81
N GLU A 43 41.14 -35.26 -27.57
CA GLU A 43 39.69 -35.44 -27.68
C GLU A 43 39.02 -35.15 -26.34
N ILE A 44 38.06 -34.22 -26.36
CA ILE A 44 37.20 -33.93 -25.21
C ILE A 44 36.05 -34.94 -25.24
N ILE A 45 36.11 -35.97 -24.39
CA ILE A 45 35.01 -36.93 -24.23
C ILE A 45 34.03 -36.36 -23.21
N ALA A 46 32.95 -35.76 -23.69
CA ALA A 46 31.81 -35.41 -22.84
C ALA A 46 31.04 -36.69 -22.50
N GLN A 47 31.16 -37.18 -21.27
CA GLN A 47 30.26 -38.23 -20.81
C GLN A 47 28.86 -37.65 -20.60
N PRO A 48 27.78 -38.36 -20.92
CA PRO A 48 26.43 -37.91 -20.60
C PRO A 48 26.21 -37.98 -19.08
N LEU A 49 25.71 -36.90 -18.48
CA LEU A 49 25.39 -36.85 -17.06
C LEU A 49 24.38 -37.95 -16.67
N PRO A 50 24.55 -38.63 -15.51
CA PRO A 50 23.58 -39.60 -15.02
C PRO A 50 22.19 -38.95 -14.90
N VAL A 51 21.13 -39.68 -15.27
CA VAL A 51 19.74 -39.17 -15.27
C VAL A 51 19.34 -38.54 -13.93
N ILE A 52 19.83 -39.12 -12.82
CA ILE A 52 19.61 -38.62 -11.46
C ILE A 52 20.19 -37.21 -11.27
N MET A 53 21.41 -36.98 -11.79
CA MET A 53 22.12 -35.70 -11.68
C MET A 53 21.50 -34.64 -12.60
N LYS A 54 20.93 -35.04 -13.75
CA LYS A 54 20.15 -34.18 -14.63
C LYS A 54 18.84 -33.72 -13.96
N ASN A 55 18.15 -34.62 -13.25
CA ASN A 55 16.92 -34.31 -12.54
C ASN A 55 17.15 -33.40 -11.32
N ILE A 56 18.25 -33.58 -10.59
CA ILE A 56 18.66 -32.68 -9.50
C ILE A 56 19.00 -31.29 -10.03
N LEU A 57 19.73 -31.20 -11.15
CA LEU A 57 20.05 -29.90 -11.77
C LEU A 57 18.79 -29.16 -12.23
N LEU A 58 17.83 -29.88 -12.82
CA LEU A 58 16.52 -29.35 -13.21
C LEU A 58 15.74 -28.84 -11.99
N ALA A 59 15.74 -29.57 -10.88
CA ALA A 59 15.09 -29.13 -9.65
C ALA A 59 15.74 -27.86 -9.08
N ILE A 60 17.07 -27.76 -9.08
CA ILE A 60 17.82 -26.58 -8.62
C ILE A 60 17.55 -25.35 -9.50
N ILE A 61 17.29 -25.53 -10.80
CA ILE A 61 16.94 -24.43 -11.72
C ILE A 61 15.45 -24.08 -11.62
N LEU A 62 14.55 -25.06 -11.46
CA LEU A 62 13.11 -24.82 -11.37
C LEU A 62 12.67 -24.23 -10.02
N PHE A 63 13.26 -24.65 -8.90
CA PHE A 63 12.84 -24.19 -7.57
C PHE A 63 12.96 -22.67 -7.38
N PRO A 64 14.05 -22.01 -7.82
CA PRO A 64 14.16 -20.56 -7.79
C PRO A 64 13.16 -19.87 -8.72
N LEU A 65 12.88 -20.45 -9.90
CA LEU A 65 11.92 -19.90 -10.86
C LEU A 65 10.47 -19.98 -10.35
N LEU A 66 10.13 -21.02 -9.58
CA LEU A 66 8.79 -21.15 -8.97
C LEU A 66 8.57 -20.13 -7.85
N ASN A 67 9.62 -19.79 -7.09
CA ASN A 67 9.54 -18.79 -6.01
C ASN A 67 9.69 -17.34 -6.51
N PHE A 68 10.19 -17.11 -7.73
CA PHE A 68 10.35 -15.77 -8.30
C PHE A 68 9.02 -15.11 -8.72
N SER A 69 7.88 -15.83 -8.62
CA SER A 69 6.56 -15.29 -8.99
C SER A 69 5.75 -14.71 -7.82
N GLN A 70 6.24 -14.79 -6.57
CA GLN A 70 5.62 -14.08 -5.46
C GLN A 70 6.12 -12.63 -5.39
N SER A 71 5.73 -11.81 -6.37
CA SER A 71 5.77 -10.36 -6.20
C SER A 71 4.80 -10.01 -5.08
N SER A 72 5.29 -9.51 -3.94
CA SER A 72 4.41 -8.89 -2.95
C SER A 72 3.76 -7.67 -3.59
N LYS A 73 2.44 -7.56 -3.43
CA LYS A 73 1.70 -6.37 -3.90
C LYS A 73 2.22 -5.14 -3.15
N THR A 74 2.34 -4.02 -3.86
CA THR A 74 2.65 -2.73 -3.24
C THR A 74 1.49 -2.27 -2.35
N TYR A 75 1.76 -1.37 -1.40
CA TYR A 75 0.73 -0.83 -0.51
C TYR A 75 -0.48 -0.26 -1.27
N MET A 76 -0.23 0.51 -2.35
CA MET A 76 -1.29 1.08 -3.17
C MET A 76 -2.12 0.01 -3.89
N GLU A 77 -1.49 -1.07 -4.34
CA GLU A 77 -2.22 -2.21 -4.94
C GLU A 77 -3.11 -2.91 -3.91
N LEU A 78 -2.66 -3.04 -2.65
CA LEU A 78 -3.48 -3.61 -1.57
C LEU A 78 -4.72 -2.75 -1.29
N VAL A 79 -4.54 -1.43 -1.26
CA VAL A 79 -5.65 -0.47 -1.08
C VAL A 79 -6.64 -0.59 -2.23
N ASP A 80 -6.17 -0.51 -3.48
CA ASP A 80 -7.02 -0.59 -4.67
C ASP A 80 -7.74 -1.94 -4.81
N ASP A 81 -7.11 -3.01 -4.31
CA ASP A 81 -7.71 -4.33 -4.25
C ASP A 81 -8.84 -4.42 -3.22
N ALA A 82 -8.72 -3.71 -2.10
CA ALA A 82 -9.73 -3.70 -1.04
C ALA A 82 -10.90 -2.74 -1.33
N LYS A 83 -10.71 -1.72 -2.18
CA LYS A 83 -11.79 -0.83 -2.65
C LYS A 83 -12.91 -1.60 -3.34
N THR A 84 -14.10 -1.01 -3.30
CA THR A 84 -15.29 -1.52 -4.00
C THR A 84 -15.01 -1.75 -5.49
N LYS A 85 -15.57 -2.83 -6.05
CA LYS A 85 -15.46 -3.17 -7.47
C LYS A 85 -16.63 -2.65 -8.32
N LYS A 86 -17.52 -1.85 -7.72
CA LYS A 86 -18.62 -1.22 -8.45
C LYS A 86 -18.10 -0.20 -9.46
N SER A 87 -18.83 -0.02 -10.56
CA SER A 87 -18.52 1.01 -11.53
C SER A 87 -18.76 2.41 -10.95
N ALA A 88 -18.14 3.43 -11.54
CA ALA A 88 -18.37 4.83 -11.17
C ALA A 88 -19.86 5.19 -11.22
N GLU A 89 -20.56 4.81 -12.29
CA GLU A 89 -22.01 5.03 -12.44
C GLU A 89 -22.83 4.39 -11.30
N GLN A 90 -22.47 3.16 -10.90
CA GLN A 90 -23.13 2.49 -9.79
C GLN A 90 -22.88 3.22 -8.46
N ILE A 91 -21.65 3.68 -8.23
CA ILE A 91 -21.28 4.41 -7.02
C ILE A 91 -22.01 5.74 -6.97
N GLU A 92 -21.97 6.53 -8.05
CA GLU A 92 -22.66 7.82 -8.15
C GLU A 92 -24.17 7.70 -7.92
N LYS A 93 -24.79 6.62 -8.38
CA LYS A 93 -26.21 6.36 -8.11
C LYS A 93 -26.48 5.95 -6.65
N LEU A 94 -25.64 5.09 -6.09
CA LEU A 94 -25.86 4.53 -4.76
C LEU A 94 -25.56 5.54 -3.64
N ILE A 95 -24.56 6.41 -3.84
CA ILE A 95 -24.06 7.34 -2.83
C ILE A 95 -25.05 8.46 -2.51
N ILE A 96 -25.96 8.82 -3.43
CA ILE A 96 -26.99 9.84 -3.19
C ILE A 96 -27.89 9.44 -2.03
N GLY A 97 -28.04 10.31 -1.03
CA GLY A 97 -28.93 10.15 0.11
C GLY A 97 -28.29 10.57 1.43
N THR A 98 -29.01 10.29 2.52
CA THR A 98 -28.54 10.56 3.88
C THR A 98 -27.95 9.30 4.50
N TRP A 99 -26.72 9.41 4.98
CA TRP A 99 -25.93 8.35 5.59
C TRP A 99 -25.66 8.68 7.06
N GLU A 100 -26.25 7.92 7.96
CA GLU A 100 -26.06 8.06 9.40
C GLU A 100 -24.93 7.14 9.86
N PHE A 101 -23.93 7.70 10.56
CA PHE A 101 -22.85 6.92 11.14
C PHE A 101 -23.41 5.96 12.19
N GLN A 102 -22.99 4.70 12.14
CA GLN A 102 -23.43 3.67 13.07
C GLN A 102 -22.31 3.26 14.01
N LYS A 103 -21.13 2.96 13.46
CA LYS A 103 -20.01 2.41 14.21
C LYS A 103 -18.71 2.46 13.41
N LEU A 104 -17.60 2.39 14.14
CA LEU A 104 -16.30 2.05 13.59
C LEU A 104 -16.04 0.57 13.85
N THR A 105 -15.48 -0.14 12.87
CA THR A 105 -15.06 -1.53 13.05
C THR A 105 -13.63 -1.76 12.61
N ASP A 106 -12.94 -2.74 13.19
CA ASP A 106 -11.69 -3.24 12.64
C ASP A 106 -11.93 -4.02 11.33
N LYS A 107 -10.85 -4.48 10.69
CA LYS A 107 -10.90 -5.30 9.47
C LYS A 107 -11.68 -6.61 9.60
N ASN A 108 -11.92 -7.09 10.82
CA ASN A 108 -12.67 -8.32 11.10
C ASN A 108 -14.14 -8.03 11.50
N GLY A 109 -14.56 -6.77 11.49
CA GLY A 109 -15.91 -6.36 11.86
C GLY A 109 -16.13 -6.18 13.37
N LYS A 110 -15.09 -6.29 14.20
CA LYS A 110 -15.21 -6.01 15.64
C LYS A 110 -15.41 -4.52 15.84
N THR A 111 -16.42 -4.15 16.62
CA THR A 111 -16.75 -2.74 16.90
C THR A 111 -15.70 -2.10 17.79
N ILE A 112 -15.33 -0.87 17.46
CA ILE A 112 -14.39 -0.01 18.18
C ILE A 112 -15.19 1.17 18.74
N ALA A 113 -15.31 1.24 20.06
CA ALA A 113 -15.99 2.34 20.74
C ALA A 113 -15.04 3.48 21.15
N GLU A 114 -13.75 3.15 21.33
CA GLU A 114 -12.73 4.07 21.80
C GLU A 114 -11.43 3.85 21.02
N VAL A 115 -10.74 4.94 20.69
CA VAL A 115 -9.40 4.93 20.09
C VAL A 115 -8.42 5.59 21.07
N LYS A 116 -7.30 4.93 21.31
CA LYS A 116 -6.24 5.45 22.18
C LYS A 116 -5.16 6.10 21.33
N HIS A 117 -4.89 7.37 21.61
CA HIS A 117 -3.85 8.17 20.98
C HIS A 117 -2.68 8.30 21.96
N PHE A 118 -1.52 7.77 21.57
CA PHE A 118 -0.30 7.88 22.36
C PHE A 118 0.45 9.14 21.93
N VAL A 119 0.49 10.15 22.79
CA VAL A 119 1.23 11.40 22.52
C VAL A 119 2.71 11.21 22.85
N ASN A 120 2.99 10.45 23.91
CA ASN A 120 4.30 9.94 24.30
C ASN A 120 4.12 8.76 25.28
N ASP A 121 5.22 8.22 25.81
CA ASP A 121 5.23 7.07 26.73
C ASP A 121 4.40 7.26 28.01
N THR A 122 4.02 8.50 28.35
CA THR A 122 3.30 8.85 29.59
C THR A 122 1.92 9.46 29.37
N ILE A 123 1.63 9.99 28.18
CA ILE A 123 0.38 10.69 27.89
C ILE A 123 -0.39 9.91 26.85
N THR A 124 -1.54 9.39 27.27
CA THR A 124 -2.53 8.76 26.39
C THR A 124 -3.80 9.59 26.40
N ALA A 125 -4.27 9.99 25.22
CA ALA A 125 -5.60 10.55 25.04
C ALA A 125 -6.56 9.45 24.57
N THR A 126 -7.79 9.45 25.07
CA THR A 126 -8.84 8.53 24.63
C THR A 126 -9.87 9.32 23.84
N GLU A 127 -10.10 8.90 22.60
CA GLU A 127 -11.17 9.39 21.75
C GLU A 127 -12.35 8.44 21.85
N PHE A 128 -13.53 8.95 22.21
CA PHE A 128 -14.78 8.21 22.02
C PHE A 128 -15.18 8.31 20.56
N VAL A 129 -15.42 7.17 19.92
CA VAL A 129 -15.64 7.12 18.47
C VAL A 129 -16.96 7.80 18.13
N SER A 130 -16.85 8.92 17.44
CA SER A 130 -17.95 9.66 16.83
C SER A 130 -17.52 10.16 15.46
N ARG A 131 -18.39 10.04 14.47
CA ARG A 131 -18.14 10.53 13.11
C ARG A 131 -19.39 11.29 12.64
N PRO A 132 -19.23 12.35 11.84
CA PRO A 132 -20.36 13.09 11.31
C PRO A 132 -21.18 12.22 10.36
N ASN A 133 -22.48 12.47 10.32
CA ASN A 133 -23.37 11.96 9.29
C ASN A 133 -23.12 12.71 7.97
N MET A 134 -23.52 12.11 6.86
CA MET A 134 -23.32 12.67 5.52
C MET A 134 -24.65 12.79 4.78
N ARG A 135 -24.87 13.91 4.11
CA ARG A 135 -25.95 14.09 3.13
C ARG A 135 -25.31 14.35 1.78
N ILE A 136 -25.57 13.48 0.81
CA ILE A 136 -25.01 13.56 -0.54
C ILE A 136 -26.16 13.76 -1.51
N GLU A 137 -26.18 14.89 -2.22
CA GLU A 137 -27.29 15.28 -3.08
C GLU A 137 -26.99 15.03 -4.56
N MET A 138 -28.05 14.88 -5.35
CA MET A 138 -27.95 14.58 -6.79
C MET A 138 -27.36 15.76 -7.59
N ASP A 139 -27.51 16.98 -7.09
CA ASP A 139 -26.96 18.21 -7.68
C ASP A 139 -25.45 18.39 -7.43
N LYS A 140 -24.78 17.34 -6.95
CA LYS A 140 -23.35 17.30 -6.61
C LYS A 140 -22.98 18.08 -5.35
N THR A 141 -23.95 18.50 -4.54
CA THR A 141 -23.66 19.09 -3.23
C THR A 141 -23.62 18.04 -2.12
N TYR A 142 -22.91 18.33 -1.04
CA TYR A 142 -22.91 17.51 0.16
C TYR A 142 -22.84 18.36 1.44
N GLU A 143 -23.23 17.73 2.56
CA GLU A 143 -23.14 18.30 3.89
C GLU A 143 -22.76 17.21 4.92
N LEU A 144 -21.79 17.53 5.78
CA LEU A 144 -21.50 16.80 6.99
C LEU A 144 -22.25 17.43 8.17
N PHE A 145 -23.00 16.62 8.91
CA PHE A 145 -23.82 17.07 10.04
C PHE A 145 -23.74 16.14 11.25
N GLY A 146 -24.21 16.58 12.41
CA GLY A 146 -24.10 15.81 13.66
C GLY A 146 -22.67 15.73 14.20
N CYS A 147 -21.83 16.70 13.84
CA CYS A 147 -20.46 16.80 14.33
C CYS A 147 -20.44 17.21 15.81
N GLU A 148 -19.51 16.69 16.58
CA GLU A 148 -19.34 17.06 18.00
C GLU A 148 -19.03 18.55 18.19
N ASN A 149 -18.29 19.13 17.23
CA ASN A 149 -18.02 20.56 17.13
C ASN A 149 -18.57 21.06 15.79
N SER A 150 -19.38 22.12 15.80
CA SER A 150 -19.94 22.73 14.60
C SER A 150 -18.88 23.22 13.62
N GLU A 151 -17.68 23.58 14.09
CA GLU A 151 -16.56 23.98 13.24
C GLU A 151 -16.05 22.81 12.35
N ASN A 152 -16.31 21.56 12.77
CA ASN A 152 -15.98 20.35 12.03
C ASN A 152 -17.09 19.95 11.04
N CYS A 153 -18.27 20.54 11.14
CA CYS A 153 -19.27 20.42 10.10
C CYS A 153 -18.86 21.26 8.90
N GLU A 154 -19.10 20.72 7.73
CA GLU A 154 -18.63 21.26 6.46
C GLU A 154 -19.56 20.85 5.34
N SER A 155 -19.58 21.66 4.29
CA SER A 155 -20.39 21.48 3.10
C SER A 155 -19.56 21.83 1.88
N GLY A 156 -20.01 21.33 0.74
CA GLY A 156 -19.42 21.69 -0.53
C GLY A 156 -19.91 20.84 -1.68
N ILE A 157 -19.00 20.59 -2.62
CA ILE A 157 -19.27 19.85 -3.85
C ILE A 157 -18.54 18.51 -3.80
N TRP A 158 -19.22 17.44 -4.22
CA TRP A 158 -18.63 16.12 -4.32
C TRP A 158 -18.47 15.65 -5.77
N GLU A 159 -17.44 14.84 -6.01
CA GLU A 159 -17.24 14.12 -7.25
C GLU A 159 -16.64 12.73 -6.97
N TYR A 160 -16.87 11.78 -7.89
CA TYR A 160 -16.20 10.48 -7.82
C TYR A 160 -15.16 10.39 -8.94
N ASP A 161 -13.89 10.35 -8.56
CA ASP A 161 -12.77 10.18 -9.48
C ASP A 161 -12.68 8.70 -9.86
N SER A 162 -13.23 8.34 -11.03
CA SER A 162 -13.25 6.96 -11.52
C SER A 162 -11.86 6.36 -11.77
N LYS A 163 -10.86 7.20 -12.06
CA LYS A 163 -9.48 6.76 -12.34
C LYS A 163 -8.75 6.45 -11.04
N ALA A 164 -8.86 7.34 -10.05
CA ALA A 164 -8.25 7.14 -8.73
C ALA A 164 -9.09 6.25 -7.80
N LYS A 165 -10.37 6.03 -8.14
CA LYS A 165 -11.39 5.36 -7.32
C LYS A 165 -11.56 6.03 -5.96
N ILE A 166 -11.64 7.36 -5.96
CA ILE A 166 -11.71 8.21 -4.77
C ILE A 166 -12.98 9.05 -4.84
N PHE A 167 -13.70 9.13 -3.71
CA PHE A 167 -14.77 10.10 -3.54
C PHE A 167 -14.18 11.38 -2.96
N ARG A 168 -14.23 12.47 -3.73
CA ARG A 168 -13.63 13.75 -3.39
C ARG A 168 -14.72 14.72 -2.96
N MET A 169 -14.51 15.34 -1.80
CA MET A 169 -15.37 16.33 -1.18
C MET A 169 -14.60 17.64 -1.14
N THR A 170 -14.97 18.59 -2.00
CA THR A 170 -14.33 19.91 -2.06
C THR A 170 -15.13 20.88 -1.22
N PHE A 171 -14.48 21.56 -0.27
CA PHE A 171 -15.13 22.42 0.69
C PHE A 171 -15.60 23.74 0.04
N ASP A 172 -16.76 24.25 0.45
CA ASP A 172 -17.22 25.60 0.07
C ASP A 172 -16.26 26.70 0.56
N LYS A 173 -15.61 26.44 1.69
CA LYS A 173 -14.61 27.32 2.30
C LYS A 173 -13.38 26.52 2.71
N PRO A 174 -12.17 27.02 2.45
CA PRO A 174 -10.96 26.35 2.93
C PRO A 174 -11.00 26.22 4.44
N LYS A 175 -10.52 25.07 4.92
CA LYS A 175 -10.30 24.79 6.35
C LYS A 175 -8.81 24.92 6.62
N TYR A 176 -8.47 25.16 7.88
CA TYR A 176 -7.08 25.27 8.31
C TYR A 176 -6.82 24.31 9.45
N ASN A 177 -5.57 23.89 9.61
CA ASN A 177 -5.12 23.06 10.74
C ASN A 177 -5.23 23.76 12.11
N VAL A 178 -5.58 25.04 12.12
CA VAL A 178 -5.79 25.86 13.30
C VAL A 178 -7.02 26.77 13.09
N PRO A 179 -7.75 27.14 14.14
CA PRO A 179 -8.93 28.02 14.03
C PRO A 179 -8.48 29.47 13.79
N ILE A 180 -8.32 29.84 12.51
CA ILE A 180 -7.75 31.14 12.10
C ILE A 180 -8.48 32.35 12.68
N ASP A 181 -9.80 32.27 12.86
CA ASP A 181 -10.65 33.35 13.39
C ASP A 181 -10.40 33.63 14.88
N LYS A 182 -9.72 32.71 15.58
CA LYS A 182 -9.36 32.82 17.00
C LYS A 182 -7.90 33.25 17.19
N LEU A 183 -7.14 33.43 16.12
CA LEU A 183 -5.72 33.78 16.20
C LEU A 183 -5.53 35.30 16.20
N ALA A 184 -4.60 35.77 17.04
CA ALA A 184 -4.14 37.15 16.97
C ALA A 184 -3.48 37.43 15.60
N PRO A 185 -3.68 38.61 14.99
CA PRO A 185 -3.14 38.92 13.66
C PRO A 185 -1.63 38.69 13.52
N GLY A 186 -0.85 39.04 14.54
CA GLY A 186 0.60 38.82 14.54
C GLY A 186 1.00 37.35 14.52
N LEU A 187 0.24 36.48 15.20
CA LEU A 187 0.47 35.04 15.20
C LEU A 187 0.08 34.42 13.86
N LEU A 188 -1.04 34.86 13.27
CA LEU A 188 -1.46 34.41 11.94
C LEU A 188 -0.38 34.70 10.89
N GLU A 189 0.19 35.91 10.90
CA GLU A 189 1.27 36.28 9.99
C GLU A 189 2.56 35.47 10.22
N GLN A 190 2.87 35.11 11.47
CA GLN A 190 3.99 34.22 11.77
C GLN A 190 3.75 32.81 11.20
N LEU A 191 2.56 32.23 11.40
CA LEU A 191 2.23 30.90 10.88
C LEU A 191 2.21 30.84 9.35
N LYS A 192 1.74 31.91 8.69
CA LYS A 192 1.85 32.04 7.23
C LYS A 192 3.31 32.08 6.78
N LYS A 193 4.14 32.90 7.44
CA LYS A 193 5.57 33.04 7.09
C LYS A 193 6.38 31.76 7.34
N SER A 194 6.04 31.00 8.38
CA SER A 194 6.73 29.74 8.70
C SER A 194 6.25 28.56 7.85
N GLY A 195 5.18 28.71 7.07
CA GLY A 195 4.54 27.60 6.36
C GLY A 195 3.84 26.60 7.28
N SER A 196 3.60 26.97 8.54
CA SER A 196 2.92 26.11 9.53
C SER A 196 1.40 26.20 9.43
N LEU A 197 0.87 27.25 8.78
CA LEU A 197 -0.53 27.34 8.43
C LEU A 197 -0.80 26.44 7.22
N ILE A 198 -1.49 25.32 7.43
CA ILE A 198 -1.83 24.36 6.39
C ILE A 198 -3.29 24.60 6.01
N GLU A 199 -3.52 24.89 4.73
CA GLU A 199 -4.85 25.00 4.14
C GLU A 199 -5.31 23.65 3.60
N PHE A 200 -6.56 23.31 3.89
CA PHE A 200 -7.25 22.16 3.34
C PHE A 200 -8.43 22.66 2.52
N THR A 201 -8.48 22.25 1.26
CA THR A 201 -9.55 22.62 0.32
C THR A 201 -10.48 21.47 0.00
N LYS A 202 -10.08 20.25 0.36
CA LYS A 202 -10.83 19.04 0.09
C LYS A 202 -10.55 17.95 1.11
N ASN A 203 -11.47 17.00 1.18
CA ASN A 203 -11.33 15.71 1.82
C ASN A 203 -11.52 14.61 0.76
N GLU A 204 -10.79 13.51 0.92
CA GLU A 204 -10.84 12.37 0.00
C GLU A 204 -11.10 11.12 0.82
N ILE A 205 -12.14 10.38 0.42
CA ILE A 205 -12.51 9.12 1.07
C ILE A 205 -12.53 7.99 0.07
N GLU A 206 -12.16 6.80 0.56
CA GLU A 206 -12.12 5.59 -0.24
C GLU A 206 -13.22 4.63 0.20
N ILE A 207 -14.04 4.20 -0.75
CA ILE A 207 -15.20 3.35 -0.50
C ILE A 207 -14.77 1.88 -0.52
N ALA A 208 -14.84 1.24 0.65
CA ALA A 208 -14.63 -0.20 0.78
C ALA A 208 -15.83 -0.96 0.21
N GLU A 209 -17.04 -0.55 0.60
CA GLU A 209 -18.28 -1.19 0.18
C GLU A 209 -19.41 -0.16 0.15
N ILE A 210 -20.33 -0.31 -0.81
CA ILE A 210 -21.56 0.49 -0.86
C ILE A 210 -22.70 -0.37 -1.39
N THR A 211 -23.86 -0.26 -0.75
CA THR A 211 -25.11 -0.93 -1.12
C THR A 211 -26.26 0.07 -1.09
N GLN A 212 -27.51 -0.40 -1.25
CA GLN A 212 -28.67 0.47 -1.12
C GLN A 212 -28.90 0.99 0.31
N THR A 213 -28.36 0.30 1.33
CA THR A 213 -28.66 0.58 2.74
C THR A 213 -27.43 0.79 3.60
N GLU A 214 -26.24 0.41 3.12
CA GLU A 214 -25.00 0.44 3.89
C GLU A 214 -23.85 1.01 3.06
N LEU A 215 -23.04 1.86 3.69
CA LEU A 215 -21.81 2.42 3.15
C LEU A 215 -20.68 2.17 4.13
N LYS A 216 -19.59 1.57 3.64
CA LYS A 216 -18.35 1.35 4.40
C LYS A 216 -17.23 2.15 3.76
N VAL A 217 -16.59 2.99 4.56
CA VAL A 217 -15.50 3.88 4.15
C VAL A 217 -14.25 3.52 4.93
N PHE A 218 -13.10 3.50 4.27
CA PHE A 218 -11.84 3.25 4.95
C PHE A 218 -11.47 4.39 5.91
N GLU A 219 -10.97 4.02 7.08
CA GLU A 219 -10.24 4.89 7.98
C GLU A 219 -8.83 4.32 8.11
N PHE A 220 -7.88 4.89 7.34
CA PHE A 220 -6.50 4.41 7.33
C PHE A 220 -5.83 4.69 8.67
N LEU A 221 -5.11 3.67 9.15
CA LEU A 221 -4.27 3.77 10.33
C LEU A 221 -2.85 4.10 9.90
N GLU A 222 -2.06 4.61 10.85
CA GLU A 222 -0.63 4.80 10.62
C GLU A 222 0.02 3.51 10.11
N SER A 223 0.76 3.64 9.02
CA SER A 223 1.44 2.55 8.34
C SER A 223 2.88 2.94 8.07
N ASP A 224 3.77 1.97 8.20
CA ASP A 224 5.17 2.05 7.76
C ASP A 224 5.31 1.80 6.24
N GLY A 225 4.19 1.67 5.53
CA GLY A 225 4.13 1.41 4.09
C GLY A 225 4.23 -0.07 3.72
N THR A 226 4.38 -0.97 4.70
CA THR A 226 4.51 -2.42 4.45
C THR A 226 3.21 -3.20 4.69
N GLU A 227 2.36 -2.71 5.60
CA GLU A 227 1.08 -3.33 5.92
C GLU A 227 -0.10 -2.39 5.61
N PHE A 228 -1.14 -2.95 5.00
CA PHE A 228 -2.41 -2.27 4.82
C PHE A 228 -3.26 -2.34 6.10
N LYS A 229 -3.11 -1.32 6.96
CA LYS A 229 -3.83 -1.18 8.23
C LYS A 229 -4.98 -0.17 8.11
N TYR A 230 -6.18 -0.60 8.46
CA TYR A 230 -7.37 0.25 8.39
C TYR A 230 -8.46 -0.21 9.35
N ASN A 231 -9.33 0.74 9.70
CA ASN A 231 -10.67 0.51 10.22
C ASN A 231 -11.71 0.82 9.14
N LEU A 232 -12.97 0.50 9.41
CA LEU A 232 -14.11 0.81 8.55
C LEU A 232 -15.11 1.67 9.31
N LYS A 233 -15.40 2.85 8.78
CA LYS A 233 -16.56 3.65 9.17
C LYS A 233 -17.79 3.04 8.50
N VAL A 234 -18.75 2.61 9.30
CA VAL A 234 -19.99 1.99 8.82
C VAL A 234 -21.13 2.99 8.94
N TYR A 235 -21.78 3.29 7.82
CA TYR A 235 -22.92 4.17 7.73
C TYR A 235 -24.15 3.40 7.25
N ARG A 236 -25.33 3.82 7.70
CA ARG A 236 -26.62 3.30 7.25
C ARG A 236 -27.41 4.39 6.53
N LYS A 237 -28.03 4.03 5.41
CA LYS A 237 -28.90 4.93 4.67
C LYS A 237 -30.23 5.10 5.41
N LYS A 238 -30.69 6.35 5.51
CA LYS A 238 -32.00 6.71 6.08
C LYS A 238 -33.14 6.53 5.08
#